data_AF-A0A109LEW2-F1
#
_entry.id   AF-A0A109LEW2-F1
#
_cell.length_a   1.000
_cell.length_b   1.000
_cell.length_c   1.000
_cell.angle_alpha   90.00
_cell.angle_beta   90.00
_cell.angle_gamma   90.00
#
_symmetry.space_group_name_H-M   'P 1'
#
loop_
_entity.id
_entity.type
_entity.pdbx_description
1 polymer ?
#
loop_
_entity_poly.entity_id
_entity_poly.type
_entity_poly.pdbx_seq_one_letter_code
_entity_poly.pdbx_strand_id
1 'polypeptide(L)'
;MEELIDAGSRQSLIAHARALDRVLQFGYYVIPNWHIKTFRVAYWDHLGHPKVSPRYDVGTATWWSKPDVTPAVPLDTRADAASGGD
;
A
#
# COMPACT_ATOMS: atom_id res chain seq x y z
N MET A 1 -6.40 2.09 -25.83
CA MET A 1 -6.60 2.49 -24.41
C MET A 1 -8.00 2.17 -23.95
N GLU A 2 -9.03 2.50 -24.74
CA GLU A 2 -10.44 2.18 -24.46
C GLU A 2 -10.67 0.70 -24.11
N GLU A 3 -10.12 -0.22 -24.92
CA GLU A 3 -10.23 -1.67 -24.69
C GLU A 3 -9.62 -2.17 -23.38
N LEU A 4 -8.65 -1.44 -22.80
CA LEU A 4 -8.09 -1.78 -21.48
C LEU A 4 -9.07 -1.43 -20.36
N ILE A 5 -9.74 -0.28 -20.50
CA ILE A 5 -10.71 0.24 -19.52
C ILE A 5 -11.98 -0.63 -19.55
N ASP A 6 -12.42 -1.01 -20.75
CA ASP A 6 -13.65 -1.78 -20.97
C ASP A 6 -13.44 -3.31 -20.91
N ALA A 7 -12.25 -3.78 -20.51
CA ALA A 7 -11.92 -5.20 -20.53
C ALA A 7 -12.83 -6.02 -19.60
N GLY A 8 -13.77 -6.77 -20.18
CA GLY A 8 -14.76 -7.58 -19.44
C GLY A 8 -14.22 -8.85 -18.77
N SER A 9 -12.93 -9.17 -18.90
CA SER A 9 -12.32 -10.33 -18.24
C SER A 9 -10.87 -10.09 -17.86
N ARG A 10 -10.40 -10.82 -16.83
CA ARG A 10 -9.01 -10.69 -16.34
C ARG A 10 -7.98 -11.05 -17.41
N GLN A 11 -8.24 -12.07 -18.22
CA GLN A 11 -7.33 -12.47 -19.29
C GLN A 11 -7.22 -11.39 -20.37
N SER A 12 -8.37 -10.82 -20.75
CA SER A 12 -8.43 -9.69 -21.69
C SER A 12 -7.65 -8.49 -21.15
N LEU A 13 -7.88 -8.10 -19.89
CA LEU A 13 -7.15 -7.00 -19.24
C LEU A 13 -5.63 -7.20 -19.28
N ILE A 14 -5.15 -8.41 -18.99
CA ILE A 14 -3.72 -8.74 -19.02
C ILE A 14 -3.15 -8.60 -20.44
N ALA A 15 -3.87 -9.07 -21.46
CA ALA A 15 -3.42 -8.97 -22.85
C ALA A 15 -3.28 -7.51 -23.29
N HIS A 16 -4.30 -6.68 -23.04
CA HIS A 16 -4.27 -5.25 -23.37
C HIS A 16 -3.19 -4.50 -22.58
N ALA A 17 -3.01 -4.78 -21.29
CA ALA A 17 -1.97 -4.14 -20.47
C ALA A 17 -0.56 -4.43 -21.00
N ARG A 18 -0.31 -5.69 -21.41
CA ARG A 18 0.96 -6.10 -22.02
C ARG A 18 1.18 -5.48 -23.41
N ALA A 19 0.13 -5.25 -24.19
CA ALA A 19 0.23 -4.58 -25.47
C ALA A 19 0.60 -3.10 -25.26
N LEU A 20 -0.05 -2.44 -24.30
CA LEU A 20 0.24 -1.05 -23.93
C LEU A 20 1.68 -0.88 -23.44
N ASP A 21 2.15 -1.75 -22.55
CA ASP A 21 3.52 -1.71 -22.02
C ASP A 21 4.60 -1.75 -23.12
N ARG A 22 4.37 -2.51 -24.20
CA ARG A 22 5.29 -2.55 -25.35
C ARG A 22 5.31 -1.22 -26.11
N VAL A 23 4.14 -0.66 -26.41
CA VAL A 23 4.03 0.63 -27.12
C VAL A 23 4.71 1.75 -26.33
N LEU A 24 4.54 1.78 -25.01
CA LEU A 24 5.19 2.76 -24.15
C LEU A 24 6.72 2.64 -24.17
N GLN A 25 7.25 1.42 -24.19
CA GLN A 25 8.70 1.18 -24.28
C GLN A 25 9.27 1.57 -25.66
N PHE A 26 8.56 1.26 -26.75
CA PHE A 26 9.00 1.65 -28.10
C PHE A 26 8.97 3.15 -28.35
N GLY A 27 8.13 3.89 -27.64
CA GLY A 27 8.04 5.35 -27.76
C GLY A 27 9.11 6.13 -26.96
N TYR A 28 9.95 5.45 -26.19
CA TYR A 28 11.02 6.05 -25.37
C TYR A 28 10.54 7.19 -24.45
N TYR A 29 9.32 7.11 -23.92
CA TYR A 29 8.74 8.17 -23.08
C TYR A 29 9.41 8.30 -21.70
N VAL A 30 10.02 7.23 -21.19
CA VAL A 30 10.66 7.17 -19.87
C VAL A 30 11.90 6.27 -19.96
N ILE A 31 12.92 6.54 -19.16
CA ILE A 31 14.09 5.66 -18.96
C ILE A 31 13.90 4.95 -17.61
N PRO A 32 13.60 3.63 -17.58
CA PRO A 32 13.44 2.89 -16.33
C PRO A 32 14.78 2.79 -15.59
N ASN A 33 14.75 3.00 -14.26
CA ASN A 33 15.89 2.82 -13.38
C ASN A 33 15.70 1.56 -12.51
N TRP A 34 15.61 1.74 -11.19
CA TRP A 34 15.60 0.66 -10.21
C TRP A 34 14.40 0.78 -9.28
N HIS A 35 13.93 -0.36 -8.79
CA HIS A 35 12.92 -0.41 -7.73
C HIS A 35 13.28 -1.50 -6.71
N ILE A 36 12.82 -1.33 -5.48
CA ILE A 36 12.90 -2.36 -4.45
C ILE A 36 11.68 -3.29 -4.55
N LYS A 37 11.87 -4.59 -4.31
CA LYS A 37 10.80 -5.60 -4.35
C LYS A 37 10.12 -5.85 -3.00
N THR A 38 10.53 -5.12 -1.97
CA THR A 38 10.05 -5.29 -0.60
C THR A 38 9.75 -3.95 0.03
N PHE A 39 8.77 -3.95 0.93
CA PHE A 39 8.59 -2.87 1.87
C PHE A 39 9.58 -3.05 3.03
N ARG A 40 10.20 -1.95 3.46
CA ARG A 40 11.02 -1.90 4.66
C ARG A 40 10.26 -1.05 5.67
N VAL A 41 9.76 -1.70 6.72
CA VAL A 41 8.91 -1.04 7.72
C VAL A 41 9.47 -1.37 9.09
N ALA A 42 9.77 -0.33 9.87
CA ALA A 42 10.08 -0.45 11.28
C ALA A 42 8.82 -0.09 12.08
N TYR A 43 8.51 -0.87 13.10
CA TYR A 43 7.35 -0.66 13.95
C TYR A 43 7.65 -1.05 15.38
N TRP A 44 6.92 -0.45 16.31
CA TRP A 44 7.07 -0.72 17.73
C TRP A 44 6.44 -2.07 18.09
N ASP A 45 7.01 -2.77 19.08
CA ASP A 45 6.54 -4.10 19.47
C ASP A 45 5.10 -4.11 20.04
N HIS A 46 4.60 -2.98 20.54
CA HIS A 46 3.21 -2.88 20.96
C HIS A 46 2.20 -2.89 19.79
N LEU A 47 2.65 -2.78 18.54
CA LEU A 47 1.80 -2.90 17.36
C LEU A 47 1.74 -4.35 16.87
N GLY A 48 0.54 -4.86 16.70
CA GLY A 48 0.23 -6.13 16.05
C GLY A 48 -0.13 -5.92 14.58
N HIS A 49 0.21 -6.90 13.74
CA HIS A 49 -0.17 -6.94 12.33
C HIS A 49 -0.46 -8.38 11.88
N PRO A 50 -1.23 -8.57 10.79
CA PRO A 50 -1.55 -9.90 10.30
C PRO A 50 -0.30 -10.67 9.87
N LYS A 51 -0.22 -11.97 10.19
CA LYS A 51 0.87 -12.86 9.75
C LYS A 51 1.02 -12.90 8.23
N VAL A 52 -0.08 -12.70 7.50
CA VAL A 52 -0.11 -12.62 6.04
C VAL A 52 -0.48 -11.20 5.65
N SER A 53 0.48 -10.46 5.08
CA SER A 53 0.25 -9.10 4.58
C SER A 53 -0.64 -9.10 3.32
N PRO A 54 -1.33 -8.00 3.03
CA PRO A 54 -2.08 -7.86 1.78
C PRO A 54 -1.19 -8.04 0.55
N ARG A 55 -1.78 -8.59 -0.52
CA ARG A 55 -1.03 -8.91 -1.75
C ARG A 55 -0.42 -7.69 -2.45
N TYR A 56 -1.03 -6.52 -2.28
CA TYR A 56 -0.73 -5.33 -3.07
C TYR A 56 -0.33 -4.11 -2.22
N ASP A 57 -0.18 -4.27 -0.91
CA ASP A 57 0.10 -3.18 0.01
C ASP A 57 0.75 -3.66 1.31
N VAL A 58 1.40 -2.76 2.04
CA VAL A 58 1.87 -2.98 3.42
C VAL A 58 0.69 -3.26 4.36
N GLY A 59 -0.48 -2.67 4.11
CA GLY A 59 -1.68 -2.93 4.89
C GLY A 59 -1.65 -2.32 6.28
N THR A 60 -1.06 -1.14 6.46
CA THR A 60 -0.95 -0.47 7.77
C THR A 60 -2.32 -0.22 8.43
N ALA A 61 -3.38 -0.06 7.63
CA ALA A 61 -4.76 0.05 8.12
C ALA A 61 -5.30 -1.24 8.77
N THR A 62 -4.60 -2.37 8.62
CA THR A 62 -4.96 -3.66 9.23
C THR A 62 -4.29 -3.91 10.57
N TRP A 63 -3.47 -2.98 11.05
CA TRP A 63 -2.68 -3.12 12.27
C TRP A 63 -3.45 -2.65 13.50
N TRP A 64 -3.06 -3.12 14.68
CA TRP A 64 -3.74 -2.80 15.95
C TRP A 64 -2.75 -2.65 17.10
N SER A 65 -3.18 -2.03 18.20
CA SER A 65 -2.43 -2.04 19.46
C SER A 65 -2.63 -3.39 20.15
N LYS A 66 -1.54 -4.09 20.50
CA LYS A 66 -1.60 -5.29 21.33
C LYS A 66 -2.12 -4.90 22.73
N PRO A 67 -3.04 -5.69 23.33
CA PRO A 67 -3.66 -5.33 24.61
C PRO A 67 -2.69 -5.37 25.80
N ASP A 68 -1.68 -6.25 25.77
CA ASP A 68 -0.83 -6.56 26.93
C ASP A 68 0.61 -6.03 26.81
N VAL A 69 0.86 -5.04 25.94
CA VAL A 69 2.21 -4.47 25.72
C VAL A 69 2.19 -2.97 25.96
N THR A 70 3.07 -2.50 26.86
CA THR A 70 3.24 -1.08 27.14
C THR A 70 3.70 -0.34 25.88
N PRO A 71 2.97 0.70 25.43
CA PRO A 71 3.41 1.53 24.30
C PRO A 71 4.76 2.18 24.59
N ALA A 72 5.61 2.23 23.57
CA ALA A 72 6.94 2.84 23.67
C ALA A 72 6.87 4.36 23.86
N VAL A 73 5.78 4.98 23.39
CA VAL A 73 5.48 6.39 23.56
C VAL A 73 4.20 6.50 24.39
N PRO A 74 4.20 7.20 25.54
CA PRO A 74 2.99 7.44 26.31
C PRO A 74 1.96 8.18 25.46
N LEU A 75 0.73 7.68 25.43
CA LEU A 75 -0.39 8.37 24.80
C LEU A 75 -0.87 9.46 25.76
N ASP A 76 -0.66 10.73 25.42
CA ASP A 76 -1.15 11.84 26.24
C ASP A 76 -2.62 12.11 25.93
N THR A 77 -3.52 11.43 26.64
CA THR A 77 -4.97 11.49 26.45
C THR A 77 -5.57 12.90 26.69
N ARG A 78 -4.77 13.87 27.15
CA ARG A 78 -5.24 15.25 27.39
C ARG A 78 -5.24 16.15 26.15
N ALA A 79 -4.44 15.83 25.12
CA ALA A 79 -4.37 16.65 23.91
C ALA A 79 -5.51 16.35 22.91
N ASP A 80 -5.96 15.09 22.85
CA ASP A 80 -6.92 14.62 21.85
C ASP A 80 -8.38 14.97 22.18
N ALA A 81 -8.68 15.28 23.45
CA ALA A 81 -10.01 15.69 23.90
C ALA A 81 -10.28 17.21 23.72
N ALA A 82 -9.24 18.02 23.47
CA ALA A 82 -9.35 19.48 23.41
C ALA A 82 -9.54 20.03 21.98
N SER A 83 -9.59 19.18 20.95
CA SER A 83 -9.77 19.58 19.55
C SER A 83 -11.17 19.27 18.99
N GLY A 84 -12.08 18.72 19.80
CA GLY A 84 -13.48 18.47 19.47
C GLY A 84 -14.40 19.50 20.12
N GLY A 85 -14.29 20.77 19.70
CA GLY A 85 -15.11 21.86 20.22
C GLY A 85 -14.79 23.18 19.56
N ASP A 86 -15.22 23.33 18.30
CA ASP A 86 -15.74 24.55 17.67
C ASP A 86 -16.34 24.20 16.29
#